data_AF-A0A803MM42-F1
#
_entry.id   AF-A0A803MM42-F1
#
_cell.length_a   1.000
_cell.length_b   1.000
_cell.length_c   1.000
_cell.angle_alpha   90.00
_cell.angle_beta   90.00
_cell.angle_gamma   90.00
#
_symmetry.space_group_name_H-M   'P 1'
#
loop_
_entity.id
_entity.type
_entity.pdbx_description
1 polymer ?
#
loop_
_entity_poly.entity_id
_entity_poly.type
_entity_poly.pdbx_seq_one_letter_code
_entity_poly.pdbx_strand_id
1 'polypeptide(L)'
;MSGIRQVSGGSGSSSTSRDGRKMKCKCGWDAILQTVKNGPNSGMKFYGTCNYFKWNSGDTVVDDLRFQLFEKETTISELELEKSMMEEKIKKLQMKKENAEEELQEMKMELGQMRIELMKTARNEKNFSMSLFFSWVFFAILVFYLK
;
A
#
# COMPACT_ATOMS: atom_id res chain seq x y z
N MET A 1 69.94 -3.31 44.03
CA MET A 1 68.65 -3.08 44.69
C MET A 1 67.70 -2.43 43.70
N SER A 2 66.54 -3.05 43.53
CA SER A 2 65.50 -2.78 42.55
C SER A 2 64.73 -1.48 42.82
N GLY A 3 64.15 -0.90 41.77
CA GLY A 3 63.14 0.17 41.88
C GLY A 3 62.43 0.44 40.55
N ILE A 4 61.39 -0.34 40.24
CA ILE A 4 60.40 -0.10 39.17
C ILE A 4 59.31 0.85 39.70
N ARG A 5 58.84 1.80 38.88
CA ARG A 5 57.47 2.41 38.78
C ARG A 5 57.59 3.77 38.04
N GLN A 6 56.70 4.24 37.18
CA GLN A 6 55.40 3.79 36.71
C GLN A 6 55.09 4.57 35.41
N VAL A 7 54.49 3.89 34.43
CA VAL A 7 53.99 4.52 33.19
C VAL A 7 52.60 5.08 33.50
N SER A 8 52.45 6.39 33.52
CA SER A 8 51.13 7.04 33.62
C SER A 8 50.60 7.25 32.20
N GLY A 9 49.81 6.27 31.74
CA GLY A 9 48.93 6.42 30.59
C GLY A 9 47.88 7.48 30.89
N GLY A 10 48.08 8.68 30.36
CA GLY A 10 47.07 9.72 30.30
C GLY A 10 46.10 9.42 29.17
N SER A 11 45.04 8.67 29.47
CA SER A 11 43.84 8.58 28.64
C SER A 11 43.15 9.93 28.62
N GLY A 12 43.61 10.80 27.71
CA GLY A 12 42.96 12.07 27.39
C GLY A 12 41.71 11.80 26.56
N SER A 13 40.62 11.48 27.25
CA SER A 13 39.26 11.50 26.69
C SER A 13 38.96 12.90 26.14
N SER A 14 39.24 13.10 24.85
CA SER A 14 38.83 14.30 24.14
C SER A 14 37.37 14.14 23.78
N SER A 15 36.53 14.51 24.74
CA SER A 15 35.14 14.87 24.55
C SER A 15 35.02 15.68 23.26
N THR A 16 34.37 15.09 22.27
CA THR A 16 33.94 15.77 21.04
C THR A 16 32.83 16.74 21.40
N SER A 17 33.20 17.86 22.01
CA SER A 17 32.38 19.05 22.05
C SER A 17 32.11 19.46 20.60
N ARG A 18 30.84 19.41 20.23
CA ARG A 18 30.25 20.08 19.06
C ARG A 18 30.30 21.60 19.26
N ASP A 19 31.48 22.10 19.56
CA ASP A 19 31.77 23.51 19.48
C ASP A 19 32.06 23.82 18.01
N GLY A 20 31.51 24.92 17.50
CA GLY A 20 31.69 25.36 16.12
C GLY A 20 33.16 25.66 15.88
N ARG A 21 33.97 24.62 15.61
CA ARG A 21 35.41 24.69 15.43
C ARG A 21 35.67 25.51 14.17
N LYS A 22 35.80 26.83 14.35
CA LYS A 22 36.31 27.75 13.35
C LYS A 22 37.63 27.17 12.87
N MET A 23 37.67 26.75 11.61
CA MET A 23 38.85 26.13 11.03
C MET A 23 39.97 27.17 11.07
N LYS A 24 41.05 26.92 11.80
CA LYS A 24 42.17 27.87 11.89
C LYS A 24 43.25 27.51 10.88
N CYS A 25 43.90 28.53 10.33
CA CYS A 25 45.09 28.36 9.53
C CYS A 25 46.30 27.97 10.42
N LYS A 26 47.34 27.42 9.79
CA LYS A 26 48.66 27.26 10.43
C LYS A 26 49.27 28.59 10.90
N CYS A 27 48.87 29.70 10.28
CA CYS A 27 49.26 31.06 10.71
C CYS A 27 48.48 31.54 11.96
N GLY A 28 47.60 30.71 12.55
CA GLY A 28 46.84 31.00 13.77
C GLY A 28 45.52 31.77 13.58
N TRP A 29 45.32 32.36 12.40
CA TRP A 29 44.12 33.11 12.04
C TRP A 29 42.94 32.20 11.65
N ASP A 30 41.73 32.67 11.89
CA ASP A 30 40.50 31.97 11.50
C ASP A 30 40.38 31.92 9.96
N ALA A 31 40.02 30.75 9.42
CA ALA A 31 39.77 30.57 8.00
C ALA A 31 38.43 31.20 7.61
N ILE A 32 38.44 31.92 6.50
CA ILE A 32 37.27 32.61 5.98
C ILE A 32 36.55 31.65 5.03
N LEU A 33 35.27 31.38 5.28
CA LEU A 33 34.42 30.67 4.35
C LEU A 33 34.01 31.63 3.22
N GLN A 34 34.38 31.31 2.00
CA GLN A 34 34.08 32.09 0.81
C GLN A 34 33.26 31.25 -0.17
N THR A 35 32.40 31.91 -0.95
CA THR A 35 31.62 31.30 -2.02
C THR A 35 32.16 31.78 -3.36
N VAL A 36 32.39 30.86 -4.28
CA VAL A 36 32.79 31.20 -5.65
C VAL A 36 31.64 31.95 -6.33
N LYS A 37 31.91 33.15 -6.84
CA LYS A 37 30.90 33.99 -7.51
C LYS A 37 30.74 33.69 -9.00
N ASN A 38 31.84 33.32 -9.67
CA ASN A 38 31.91 33.19 -11.13
C ASN A 38 32.68 31.92 -11.54
N GLY A 39 32.29 31.30 -12.65
CA GLY A 39 32.97 30.13 -13.26
C GLY A 39 32.27 28.80 -13.00
N PRO A 40 32.86 27.67 -13.44
CA PRO A 40 32.24 26.33 -13.37
C PRO A 40 31.88 25.87 -11.96
N ASN A 41 32.58 26.38 -10.94
CA ASN A 41 32.37 26.04 -9.53
C ASN A 41 31.55 27.12 -8.79
N SER A 42 30.82 27.99 -9.51
CA SER A 42 30.00 29.04 -8.90
C SER A 42 29.01 28.45 -7.90
N GLY A 43 28.86 29.11 -6.74
CA GLY A 43 28.04 28.62 -5.63
C GLY A 43 28.74 27.65 -4.68
N MET A 44 29.87 27.04 -5.07
CA MET A 44 30.65 26.20 -4.17
C MET A 44 31.34 27.04 -3.09
N LYS A 45 31.31 26.54 -1.84
CA LYS A 45 31.97 27.17 -0.71
C LYS A 45 33.34 26.54 -0.45
N PHE A 46 34.31 27.36 -0.04
CA PHE A 46 35.65 26.91 0.34
C PHE A 46 36.19 27.74 1.50
N TYR A 47 37.06 27.14 2.30
CA TYR A 47 37.83 27.84 3.31
C TYR A 47 39.12 28.37 2.69
N GLY A 48 39.35 29.69 2.79
CA GLY A 48 40.58 30.36 2.34
C GLY A 48 41.40 30.89 3.52
N THR A 49 42.72 30.73 3.46
CA THR A 49 43.68 31.27 4.45
C THR A 49 45.01 31.62 3.81
N CYS A 50 45.79 32.52 4.41
CA CYS A 50 47.22 32.85 4.18
C CYS A 50 47.84 32.49 2.80
N ASN A 51 47.89 31.21 2.36
CA ASN A 51 48.21 30.77 0.98
C ASN A 51 47.58 29.41 0.58
N TYR A 52 46.47 29.00 1.21
CA TYR A 52 45.86 27.68 1.03
C TYR A 52 44.32 27.78 1.00
N PHE A 53 43.68 26.99 0.13
CA PHE A 53 42.24 26.84 0.10
C PHE A 53 41.81 25.37 0.22
N LYS A 54 40.63 25.12 0.81
CA LYS A 54 40.02 23.79 0.92
C LYS A 54 38.53 23.87 0.63
N TRP A 55 38.02 23.04 -0.27
CA TRP A 55 36.59 22.94 -0.54
C TRP A 55 35.81 22.54 0.70
N ASN A 56 34.66 23.19 0.90
CA ASN A 56 33.70 22.81 1.93
C ASN A 56 32.76 21.73 1.37
N SER A 57 33.25 20.49 1.29
CA SER A 57 32.49 19.35 0.77
C SER A 57 31.31 18.93 1.67
N GLY A 58 31.24 19.42 2.91
CA GLY A 58 30.17 19.08 3.85
C GLY A 58 28.82 19.67 3.42
N ASP A 59 28.78 20.96 3.08
CA ASP A 59 27.54 21.65 2.69
C ASP A 59 26.98 21.09 1.38
N THR A 60 27.84 20.78 0.40
CA THR A 60 27.41 20.27 -0.91
C THR A 60 26.76 18.89 -0.83
N VAL A 61 27.21 18.03 0.09
CA VAL A 61 26.61 16.70 0.31
C VAL A 61 25.25 16.81 0.98
N VAL A 62 25.10 17.77 1.91
CA VAL A 62 23.82 18.01 2.60
C VAL A 62 22.76 18.54 1.63
N ASP A 63 23.13 19.45 0.73
CA ASP A 63 22.21 20.00 -0.27
C ASP A 63 21.77 18.92 -1.28
N ASP A 64 22.68 18.04 -1.72
CA ASP A 64 22.36 16.92 -2.61
C ASP A 64 21.42 15.89 -1.95
N LEU A 65 21.69 15.53 -0.69
CA LEU A 65 20.81 14.67 0.11
C LEU A 65 19.43 15.28 0.29
N ARG A 66 19.34 16.61 0.49
CA ARG A 66 18.06 17.32 0.62
C ARG A 66 17.26 17.27 -0.67
N PHE A 67 17.92 17.43 -1.81
CA PHE A 67 17.28 17.31 -3.12
C PHE A 67 16.76 15.88 -3.35
N GLN A 68 17.58 14.87 -3.07
CA GLN A 68 17.15 13.46 -3.16
C GLN A 68 15.98 13.14 -2.23
N LEU A 69 15.98 13.66 -1.00
CA LEU A 69 14.85 13.51 -0.08
C LEU A 69 13.56 14.09 -0.66
N PHE A 70 13.62 15.28 -1.25
CA PHE A 70 12.46 15.92 -1.87
C PHE A 70 11.92 15.12 -3.07
N GLU A 71 12.80 14.59 -3.92
CA GLU A 71 12.39 13.70 -5.01
C GLU A 71 11.70 12.45 -4.47
N LYS A 72 12.27 11.82 -3.43
CA LYS A 72 11.66 10.65 -2.80
C LYS A 72 10.31 10.97 -2.15
N GLU A 73 10.17 12.10 -1.47
CA GLU A 73 8.89 12.55 -0.89
C GLU A 73 7.82 12.74 -1.97
N THR A 74 8.20 13.30 -3.12
CA THR A 74 7.31 13.46 -4.27
C THR A 74 6.88 12.10 -4.81
N THR A 75 7.82 11.18 -5.05
CA THR A 75 7.50 9.81 -5.50
C THR A 75 6.61 9.06 -4.50
N ILE A 76 6.85 9.22 -3.19
CA ILE A 76 6.01 8.61 -2.15
C ILE A 76 4.58 9.12 -2.27
N SER A 77 4.40 10.44 -2.43
CA SER A 77 3.08 11.07 -2.56
C SER A 77 2.33 10.57 -3.81
N GLU A 78 3.02 10.40 -4.93
CA GLU A 78 2.45 9.84 -6.17
C GLU A 78 2.00 8.39 -5.97
N LEU A 79 2.83 7.56 -5.34
CA LEU A 79 2.51 6.17 -5.06
C LEU A 79 1.36 6.02 -4.04
N GLU A 80 1.28 6.90 -3.04
CA GLU A 80 0.18 6.93 -2.09
C GLU A 80 -1.15 7.26 -2.77
N LEU A 81 -1.15 8.19 -3.73
CA LEU A 81 -2.33 8.50 -4.53
C LEU A 81 -2.76 7.33 -5.42
N GLU A 82 -1.80 6.68 -6.11
CA GLU A 82 -2.09 5.50 -6.93
C GLU A 82 -2.66 4.35 -6.09
N LYS A 83 -2.06 4.10 -4.93
CA LYS A 83 -2.54 3.11 -3.96
C LYS A 83 -3.98 3.40 -3.53
N SER A 84 -4.28 4.65 -3.20
CA SER A 84 -5.63 5.08 -2.82
C SER A 84 -6.66 4.80 -3.93
N MET A 85 -6.34 5.13 -5.19
CA MET A 85 -7.23 4.84 -6.32
C MET A 85 -7.45 3.33 -6.54
N MET A 86 -6.42 2.52 -6.33
CA MET A 86 -6.52 1.06 -6.45
C MET A 86 -7.34 0.46 -5.32
N GLU A 87 -7.21 0.95 -4.10
CA GLU A 87 -8.04 0.55 -2.95
C GLU A 87 -9.54 0.86 -3.21
N GLU A 88 -9.85 2.02 -3.78
CA GLU A 88 -11.23 2.35 -4.18
C GLU A 88 -11.79 1.41 -5.25
N LYS A 89 -10.98 1.07 -6.26
CA LYS A 89 -11.37 0.10 -7.30
C LYS A 89 -11.63 -1.28 -6.69
N ILE A 90 -10.77 -1.72 -5.76
CA ILE A 90 -10.95 -2.99 -5.04
C ILE A 90 -12.26 -2.97 -4.27
N LYS A 91 -12.54 -1.91 -3.51
CA LYS A 91 -13.78 -1.76 -2.76
C LYS A 91 -15.02 -1.81 -3.66
N LYS A 92 -14.96 -1.14 -4.82
CA LYS A 92 -16.05 -1.16 -5.81
C LYS A 92 -16.27 -2.56 -6.39
N LEU A 93 -15.19 -3.30 -6.66
CA LEU A 93 -15.28 -4.67 -7.15
C LEU A 93 -15.82 -5.63 -6.08
N GLN A 94 -15.44 -5.43 -4.81
CA GLN A 94 -15.98 -6.19 -3.68
C GLN A 94 -17.51 -6.01 -3.56
N MET A 95 -18.00 -4.77 -3.58
CA MET A 95 -19.45 -4.50 -3.56
C MET A 95 -20.18 -5.15 -4.74
N LYS A 96 -19.61 -5.08 -5.95
CA LYS A 96 -20.20 -5.73 -7.14
C LYS A 96 -20.24 -7.26 -7.01
N LYS A 97 -19.19 -7.85 -6.43
CA LYS A 97 -19.13 -9.28 -6.18
C LYS A 97 -20.23 -9.69 -5.20
N GLU A 98 -20.38 -8.97 -4.09
CA GLU A 98 -21.42 -9.23 -3.08
C GLU A 98 -22.82 -9.13 -3.69
N ASN A 99 -23.12 -8.07 -4.44
CA ASN A 99 -24.41 -7.91 -5.12
C ASN A 99 -24.70 -9.06 -6.10
N ALA A 100 -23.72 -9.45 -6.93
CA ALA A 100 -23.91 -10.57 -7.86
C ALA A 100 -24.08 -11.92 -7.14
N GLU A 101 -23.45 -12.09 -5.96
CA GLU A 101 -23.61 -13.29 -5.14
C GLU A 101 -25.01 -13.37 -4.53
N GLU A 102 -25.57 -12.24 -4.09
CA GLU A 102 -26.96 -12.14 -3.62
C GLU A 102 -27.96 -12.47 -4.73
N GLU A 103 -27.81 -11.88 -5.92
CA GLU A 103 -28.65 -12.18 -7.10
C GLU A 103 -28.58 -13.68 -7.48
N LEU A 104 -27.39 -14.29 -7.40
CA LEU A 104 -27.23 -15.71 -7.66
C LEU A 104 -27.94 -16.58 -6.62
N GLN A 105 -27.92 -16.19 -5.35
CA GLN A 105 -28.63 -16.90 -4.28
C GLN A 105 -30.15 -16.79 -4.46
N GLU A 106 -30.66 -15.61 -4.80
CA GLU A 106 -32.08 -15.38 -5.10
C GLU A 106 -32.53 -16.26 -6.28
N MET A 107 -31.81 -16.20 -7.40
CA MET A 107 -32.12 -17.02 -8.57
C MET A 107 -32.09 -18.53 -8.27
N LYS A 108 -31.17 -18.97 -7.40
CA LYS A 108 -31.12 -20.37 -6.95
C LYS A 108 -32.35 -20.76 -6.13
N MET A 109 -32.86 -19.84 -5.29
CA MET A 109 -34.11 -20.07 -4.55
C MET A 109 -35.31 -20.14 -5.49
N GLU A 110 -35.42 -19.22 -6.46
CA GLU A 110 -36.48 -19.22 -7.46
C GLU A 110 -36.48 -20.52 -8.30
N LEU A 111 -35.31 -20.97 -8.74
CA LEU A 111 -35.16 -22.26 -9.44
C LEU A 111 -35.61 -23.44 -8.57
N GLY A 112 -35.29 -23.39 -7.27
CA GLY A 112 -35.75 -24.37 -6.29
C GLY A 112 -37.28 -24.41 -6.20
N GLN A 113 -37.92 -23.24 -6.10
CA GLN A 113 -39.37 -23.11 -6.06
C GLN A 113 -40.03 -23.59 -7.36
N MET A 114 -39.51 -23.17 -8.52
CA MET A 114 -40.00 -23.59 -9.83
C MET A 114 -39.94 -25.11 -9.99
N ARG A 115 -38.86 -25.75 -9.52
CA ARG A 115 -38.74 -27.22 -9.51
C ARG A 115 -39.84 -27.88 -8.67
N ILE A 116 -40.16 -27.32 -7.50
CA ILE A 116 -41.23 -27.83 -6.64
C ILE A 116 -42.59 -27.69 -7.34
N GLU A 117 -42.86 -26.55 -7.96
CA GLU A 117 -44.09 -26.30 -8.70
C GLU A 117 -44.24 -27.26 -9.88
N LEU A 118 -43.17 -27.49 -10.65
CA LEU A 118 -43.16 -28.44 -11.76
C LEU A 118 -43.48 -29.87 -11.29
N MET A 119 -42.89 -30.31 -10.17
CA MET A 119 -43.21 -31.60 -9.56
C MET A 119 -44.67 -31.69 -9.07
N LYS A 120 -45.24 -30.59 -8.55
CA LYS A 120 -46.65 -30.53 -8.14
C LYS A 120 -47.58 -30.62 -9.34
N THR A 121 -47.32 -29.86 -10.41
CA THR A 121 -48.12 -29.88 -11.64
C THR A 121 -48.12 -31.27 -12.28
N ALA A 122 -46.95 -31.91 -12.40
CA ALA A 122 -46.86 -33.27 -12.93
C ALA A 122 -47.63 -34.31 -12.08
N ARG A 123 -47.66 -34.14 -10.76
CA ARG A 123 -48.47 -34.99 -9.88
C ARG A 123 -49.97 -34.72 -10.05
N ASN A 124 -50.36 -33.45 -10.14
CA ASN A 124 -51.76 -33.06 -10.34
C ASN A 124 -52.30 -33.54 -11.68
N GLU A 125 -51.50 -33.50 -12.75
CA GLU A 125 -51.87 -34.04 -14.06
C GLU A 125 -52.24 -35.53 -13.97
N LYS A 126 -51.41 -36.33 -13.28
CA LYS A 126 -51.70 -37.76 -13.02
C LYS A 126 -53.00 -37.93 -12.22
N ASN A 127 -53.20 -37.10 -11.20
CA ASN A 127 -54.42 -37.14 -10.39
C ASN A 127 -55.67 -36.79 -11.22
N PHE A 128 -55.61 -35.77 -12.07
CA PHE A 128 -56.72 -35.41 -12.97
C PHE A 128 -57.01 -36.51 -13.99
N SER A 129 -55.96 -37.08 -14.60
CA SER A 129 -56.12 -38.22 -15.51
C SER A 129 -56.78 -39.41 -14.82
N MET A 130 -56.41 -39.70 -13.57
CA MET A 130 -57.01 -40.78 -12.79
C MET A 130 -58.48 -40.49 -12.44
N SER A 131 -58.80 -39.25 -12.05
CA SER A 131 -60.17 -38.81 -11.77
C SER A 131 -61.08 -38.92 -13.00
N LEU A 132 -60.59 -38.51 -14.17
CA LEU A 132 -61.31 -38.65 -15.44
C LEU A 132 -61.57 -40.12 -15.78
N PHE A 133 -60.58 -40.99 -15.57
CA PHE A 133 -60.75 -42.43 -15.79
C PHE A 133 -61.84 -43.02 -14.89
N PHE A 134 -61.83 -42.73 -13.59
CA PHE A 134 -62.87 -43.21 -12.68
C PHE A 134 -64.25 -42.64 -13.00
N SER A 135 -64.34 -41.36 -13.37
CA SER A 135 -65.60 -40.75 -13.81
C SER A 135 -66.17 -41.46 -15.04
N TRP A 136 -65.30 -41.81 -16.00
CA TRP A 136 -65.69 -42.53 -17.20
C TRP A 136 -66.17 -43.96 -16.90
N VAL A 137 -65.47 -44.69 -16.03
CA VAL A 137 -65.88 -46.03 -15.59
C VAL A 137 -67.22 -45.99 -14.86
N PHE A 138 -67.41 -45.03 -13.95
CA PHE A 138 -68.66 -44.87 -13.21
C PHE A 138 -69.83 -44.54 -14.15
N PHE A 139 -69.61 -43.67 -15.14
CA PHE A 139 -70.59 -43.38 -16.17
C PHE A 139 -70.99 -44.62 -16.97
N ALA A 140 -70.00 -45.43 -17.40
CA ALA A 140 -70.28 -46.68 -18.11
C ALA A 140 -71.14 -47.64 -17.28
N ILE A 141 -70.83 -47.81 -16.00
CA ILE A 141 -71.61 -48.64 -15.06
C ILE A 141 -73.06 -48.13 -14.97
N LEU A 142 -73.28 -46.84 -14.74
CA LEU A 142 -74.62 -46.27 -14.65
C LEU A 142 -75.44 -46.50 -15.93
N VAL A 143 -74.84 -46.34 -17.10
CA VAL A 143 -75.50 -46.60 -18.39
C VAL A 143 -75.90 -48.07 -18.55
N PHE A 144 -75.10 -49.00 -18.04
CA PHE A 144 -75.43 -50.42 -18.04
C PHE A 144 -76.58 -50.77 -17.07
N TYR A 145 -76.65 -50.12 -15.90
CA TYR A 145 -77.68 -50.40 -14.89
C TYR A 145 -79.02 -49.68 -15.12
N LEU A 146 -79.01 -48.57 -15.86
CA LEU A 146 -80.22 -47.82 -16.22
C LEU A 146 -80.88 -48.31 -17.51
N LYS A 147 -80.39 -49.41 -18.08
CA LYS A 147 -80.89 -50.05 -19.29
C LYS A 147 -81.64 -51.33 -18.94
#